data_AF-A0A5P8P3A0-F1
#
_entry.id   AF-A0A5P8P3A0-F1
#
_cell.length_a   1.000
_cell.length_b   1.000
_cell.length_c   1.000
_cell.angle_alpha   90.00
_cell.angle_beta   90.00
_cell.angle_gamma   90.00
#
_symmetry.space_group_name_H-M   'P 1'
#
loop_
_entity.id
_entity.type
_entity.pdbx_description
1 polymer ?
#
loop_
_entity_poly.entity_id
_entity_poly.type
_entity_poly.pdbx_seq_one_letter_code
_entity_poly.pdbx_strand_id
1 'polypeptide(L)'
;MKNILTKTLITATLSAAPLLAQVKGDVAVPYIPYEIKMGKGFDAVQANCLMCHSFGYIINQGPQSYEFWVKKTQKMIVHFKAPISKEDAKAVNDYLFEHYGNGKLK
;
A
#
# COMPACT_ATOMS: atom_id res chain seq x y z
N MET A 1 -19.96 -43.96 22.12
CA MET A 1 -18.93 -44.21 21.07
C MET A 1 -19.35 -43.72 19.69
N LYS A 2 -20.51 -44.14 19.14
CA LYS A 2 -20.98 -43.75 17.79
C LYS A 2 -20.95 -42.22 17.54
N ASN A 3 -21.43 -41.43 18.50
CA ASN A 3 -21.48 -39.96 18.38
C ASN A 3 -20.10 -39.27 18.45
N ILE A 4 -19.11 -39.89 19.10
CA ILE A 4 -17.74 -39.36 19.16
C ILE A 4 -17.04 -39.65 17.83
N LEU A 5 -17.21 -40.88 17.30
CA LEU A 5 -16.68 -41.27 16.00
C LEU A 5 -17.23 -40.39 14.87
N THR A 6 -18.54 -40.11 14.86
CA THR A 6 -19.16 -39.22 13.86
C THR A 6 -18.64 -37.79 13.95
N LYS A 7 -18.45 -37.25 15.17
CA LYS A 7 -17.91 -35.89 15.34
C LYS A 7 -16.46 -35.80 14.88
N THR A 8 -15.61 -36.77 15.21
CA THR A 8 -14.22 -36.81 14.76
C THR A 8 -14.12 -36.92 13.23
N LEU A 9 -15.01 -37.70 12.60
CA LEU A 9 -15.04 -37.84 11.13
C LEU A 9 -15.41 -36.51 10.44
N ILE A 10 -16.40 -35.78 10.98
CA ILE A 10 -16.84 -34.48 10.45
C ILE A 10 -15.74 -33.43 10.61
N THR A 11 -15.08 -33.37 11.76
CA THR A 11 -13.99 -32.41 11.98
C THR A 11 -12.81 -32.69 11.03
N ALA A 12 -12.43 -33.97 10.84
CA ALA A 12 -11.36 -34.34 9.93
C ALA A 12 -11.68 -34.01 8.45
N THR A 13 -12.93 -34.20 8.02
CA THR A 13 -13.34 -33.84 6.65
C THR A 13 -13.37 -32.32 6.44
N LEU A 14 -13.77 -31.54 7.44
CA LEU A 14 -13.79 -30.07 7.34
C LEU A 14 -12.37 -29.47 7.27
N SER A 15 -11.39 -30.07 7.97
CA SER A 15 -9.99 -29.64 7.91
C SER A 15 -9.31 -29.93 6.57
N ALA A 16 -9.78 -30.93 5.82
CA ALA A 16 -9.17 -31.35 4.55
C ALA A 16 -9.73 -30.64 3.30
N ALA A 17 -10.89 -29.99 3.41
CA ALA A 17 -11.53 -29.29 2.29
C ALA A 17 -10.63 -28.27 1.54
N PRO A 18 -9.82 -27.41 2.21
CA PRO A 18 -8.99 -26.43 1.49
C PRO A 18 -7.80 -27.05 0.72
N LEU A 19 -7.39 -28.29 1.00
CA LEU A 19 -6.31 -28.97 0.26
C LEU A 19 -6.69 -29.20 -1.22
N LEU A 20 -7.98 -29.21 -1.55
CA LEU A 20 -8.50 -29.40 -2.90
C LEU A 20 -8.91 -28.08 -3.59
N ALA A 21 -8.72 -26.93 -2.92
CA ALA A 21 -9.10 -25.61 -3.45
C ALA A 21 -8.05 -25.02 -4.40
N GLN A 22 -7.40 -25.85 -5.23
CA GLN A 22 -6.48 -25.36 -6.25
C GLN A 22 -7.26 -24.74 -7.42
N VAL A 23 -6.88 -23.54 -7.84
CA VAL A 23 -7.44 -22.90 -9.03
C VAL A 23 -6.95 -23.67 -10.26
N LYS A 24 -7.89 -24.11 -11.12
CA LYS A 24 -7.55 -24.76 -12.39
C LYS A 24 -7.31 -23.69 -13.45
N GLY A 25 -6.04 -23.32 -13.65
CA GLY A 25 -5.62 -22.38 -14.70
C GLY A 25 -4.57 -21.39 -14.24
N ASP A 26 -4.13 -20.54 -15.16
CA ASP A 26 -3.16 -19.48 -14.85
C ASP A 26 -3.79 -18.41 -13.97
N VAL A 27 -3.06 -18.00 -12.94
CA VAL A 27 -3.44 -16.85 -12.11
C VAL A 27 -3.07 -15.59 -12.87
N ALA A 28 -4.07 -14.95 -13.49
CA ALA A 28 -3.88 -13.65 -14.11
C ALA A 28 -3.92 -12.55 -13.04
N VAL A 29 -2.81 -11.83 -12.85
CA VAL A 29 -2.77 -10.63 -12.00
C VAL A 29 -3.04 -9.42 -12.88
N PRO A 30 -4.07 -8.60 -12.58
CA PRO A 30 -4.34 -7.41 -13.36
C PRO A 30 -3.17 -6.43 -13.22
N TYR A 31 -2.75 -5.83 -14.34
CA TYR A 31 -1.84 -4.69 -14.30
C TYR A 31 -2.61 -3.46 -13.81
N ILE A 32 -2.12 -2.83 -12.74
CA ILE A 32 -2.69 -1.59 -12.20
C ILE A 32 -1.75 -0.45 -12.58
N PRO A 33 -2.08 0.39 -13.57
CA PRO A 33 -1.29 1.55 -13.90
C PRO A 33 -1.40 2.59 -12.79
N TYR A 34 -0.25 2.98 -12.22
CA TYR A 34 -0.16 4.11 -11.30
C TYR A 34 0.36 5.32 -12.07
N GLU A 35 -0.55 6.20 -12.49
CA GLU A 35 -0.20 7.37 -13.28
C GLU A 35 0.60 8.38 -12.45
N ILE A 36 1.78 8.76 -12.97
CA ILE A 36 2.65 9.76 -12.38
C ILE A 36 2.32 11.12 -13.01
N LYS A 37 1.78 12.04 -12.20
CA LYS A 37 1.45 13.39 -12.62
C LYS A 37 2.71 14.25 -12.58
N MET A 38 3.34 14.45 -13.72
CA MET A 38 4.53 15.31 -13.82
C MET A 38 4.16 16.76 -13.46
N GLY A 39 5.00 17.43 -12.67
CA GLY A 39 4.71 18.78 -12.20
C GLY A 39 5.71 19.31 -11.18
N LYS A 40 5.43 20.51 -10.67
CA LYS A 40 6.26 21.17 -9.65
C LYS A 40 6.34 20.29 -8.38
N GLY A 41 7.55 20.03 -7.90
CA GLY A 41 7.79 19.21 -6.70
C GLY A 41 7.88 17.71 -6.94
N PHE A 42 7.66 17.23 -8.18
CA PHE A 42 7.86 15.82 -8.50
C PHE A 42 9.34 15.39 -8.41
N ASP A 43 10.27 16.30 -8.73
CA ASP A 43 11.71 16.11 -8.58
C ASP A 43 12.10 15.71 -7.15
N ALA A 44 11.49 16.35 -6.14
CA ALA A 44 11.71 15.99 -4.74
C ALA A 44 11.23 14.55 -4.45
N VAL A 45 10.08 14.13 -5.01
CA VAL A 45 9.58 12.74 -4.86
C VAL A 45 10.50 11.75 -5.57
N GLN A 46 10.94 12.06 -6.79
CA GLN A 46 11.81 11.18 -7.56
C GLN A 46 13.16 10.97 -6.86
N ALA A 47 13.75 12.04 -6.31
CA ALA A 47 15.02 11.97 -5.60
C ALA A 47 14.91 11.26 -4.24
N ASN A 48 13.80 11.44 -3.51
CA ASN A 48 13.72 11.04 -2.10
C ASN A 48 12.87 9.80 -1.80
N CYS A 49 11.87 9.48 -2.63
CA CYS A 49 10.84 8.49 -2.28
C CYS A 49 10.91 7.18 -3.08
N LEU A 50 11.68 7.15 -4.17
CA LEU A 50 11.76 5.99 -5.06
C LEU A 50 12.98 5.10 -4.83
N MET A 51 13.76 5.37 -3.78
CA MET A 51 14.93 4.57 -3.41
C MET A 51 14.56 3.23 -2.77
N CYS A 52 13.44 3.15 -2.06
CA CYS A 52 13.10 1.98 -1.23
C CYS A 52 11.83 1.25 -1.70
N HIS A 53 10.91 1.94 -2.37
CA HIS A 53 9.67 1.34 -2.86
C HIS A 53 9.18 2.04 -4.12
N SER A 54 8.29 1.39 -4.86
CA SER A 54 7.71 1.94 -6.09
C SER A 54 6.78 3.12 -5.82
N PHE A 55 6.58 3.95 -6.84
CA PHE A 55 5.62 5.07 -6.79
C PHE A 55 4.19 4.59 -6.52
N GLY A 56 3.82 3.42 -7.04
CA GLY A 56 2.51 2.81 -6.78
C GLY A 56 2.24 2.60 -5.29
N TYR A 57 3.25 2.23 -4.50
CA TYR A 57 3.09 2.07 -3.04
C TYR A 57 2.71 3.39 -2.35
N ILE A 58 3.21 4.52 -2.86
CA ILE A 58 2.91 5.86 -2.35
C ILE A 58 1.44 6.19 -2.60
N ILE A 59 0.98 6.06 -3.85
CA ILE A 59 -0.35 6.54 -4.25
C ILE A 59 -1.47 5.50 -4.08
N ASN A 60 -1.16 4.24 -3.74
CA ASN A 60 -2.15 3.22 -3.42
C ASN A 60 -2.96 3.50 -2.13
N GLN A 61 -2.69 4.61 -1.43
CA GLN A 61 -3.52 5.08 -0.32
C GLN A 61 -4.83 5.76 -0.79
N GLY A 62 -4.96 6.04 -2.10
CA GLY A 62 -6.05 6.85 -2.66
C GLY A 62 -5.90 8.35 -2.37
N PRO A 63 -6.90 9.17 -2.73
CA PRO A 63 -6.90 10.60 -2.41
C PRO A 63 -6.96 10.87 -0.90
N GLN A 64 -6.01 11.62 -0.35
CA GLN A 64 -5.85 11.81 1.10
C GLN A 64 -5.67 13.28 1.51
N SER A 65 -5.79 13.58 2.80
CA SER A 65 -5.60 14.95 3.29
C SER A 65 -4.14 15.37 3.31
N TYR A 66 -3.87 16.67 3.37
CA TYR A 66 -2.50 17.18 3.52
C TYR A 66 -1.84 16.63 4.79
N GLU A 67 -2.57 16.65 5.93
CA GLU A 67 -2.09 16.08 7.20
C GLU A 67 -1.72 14.60 7.08
N PHE A 68 -2.49 13.81 6.33
CA PHE A 68 -2.17 12.42 6.07
C PHE A 68 -0.81 12.28 5.37
N TRP A 69 -0.57 13.03 4.29
CA TRP A 69 0.69 12.97 3.54
C TRP A 69 1.87 13.40 4.38
N VAL A 70 1.73 14.47 5.18
CA VAL A 70 2.74 14.90 6.16
C VAL A 70 3.11 13.77 7.11
N LYS A 71 2.11 13.06 7.67
CA LYS A 71 2.35 11.93 8.59
C LYS A 71 3.06 10.78 7.90
N LYS A 72 2.75 10.48 6.63
CA LYS A 72 3.42 9.42 5.87
C LYS A 72 4.88 9.78 5.59
N THR A 73 5.16 10.99 5.12
CA THR A 73 6.52 11.48 4.88
C THR A 73 7.33 11.48 6.19
N GLN A 74 6.73 11.97 7.28
CA GLN A 74 7.36 11.96 8.60
C GLN A 74 7.67 10.53 9.08
N LYS A 75 6.78 9.56 8.82
CA LYS A 75 7.03 8.14 9.12
C LYS A 75 8.27 7.63 8.37
N MET A 76 8.44 8.00 7.10
CA MET A 76 9.60 7.60 6.29
C MET A 76 10.90 8.14 6.89
N ILE A 77 10.90 9.41 7.32
CA ILE A 77 12.07 10.05 7.94
C ILE A 77 12.37 9.43 9.32
N VAL A 78 11.36 9.33 10.20
CA VAL A 78 11.58 8.98 11.60
C VAL A 78 11.80 7.49 11.81
N HIS A 79 10.99 6.64 11.18
CA HIS A 79 11.01 5.19 11.44
C HIS A 79 11.84 4.44 10.41
N PHE A 80 11.75 4.83 9.13
CA PHE A 80 12.50 4.18 8.06
C PHE A 80 13.81 4.87 7.72
N LYS A 81 14.15 5.97 8.42
CA LYS A 81 15.42 6.69 8.32
C LYS A 81 15.73 7.21 6.91
N ALA A 82 14.68 7.51 6.13
CA ALA A 82 14.85 8.12 4.82
C ALA A 82 15.55 9.49 4.97
N PRO A 83 16.64 9.75 4.22
CA PRO A 83 17.45 10.96 4.37
C PRO A 83 16.81 12.15 3.64
N ILE A 84 15.59 12.52 4.02
CA ILE A 84 14.82 13.60 3.38
C ILE A 84 15.00 14.89 4.17
N SER A 85 15.38 15.98 3.50
CA SER A 85 15.50 17.32 4.11
C SER A 85 14.12 17.88 4.51
N LYS A 86 14.08 18.94 5.32
CA LYS A 86 12.80 19.59 5.69
C LYS A 86 12.14 20.24 4.48
N GLU A 87 12.96 20.81 3.62
CA GLU A 87 12.57 21.50 2.40
C GLU A 87 11.98 20.50 1.40
N ASP A 88 12.67 19.37 1.17
CA ASP A 88 12.18 18.31 0.30
C ASP A 88 10.93 17.63 0.87
N ALA A 89 10.87 17.41 2.19
CA ALA A 89 9.69 16.87 2.83
C ALA A 89 8.47 17.76 2.58
N LYS A 90 8.64 19.09 2.66
CA LYS A 90 7.57 20.02 2.31
C LYS A 90 7.18 19.91 0.84
N ALA A 91 8.15 19.91 -0.09
CA ALA A 91 7.88 19.79 -1.52
C ALA A 91 7.15 18.48 -1.88
N VAL A 92 7.54 17.37 -1.26
CA VAL A 92 6.87 16.06 -1.38
C VAL A 92 5.42 16.14 -0.88
N ASN A 93 5.19 16.72 0.30
CA ASN A 93 3.84 16.83 0.86
C ASN A 93 2.93 17.71 0.00
N ASP A 94 3.45 18.86 -0.47
CA ASP A 94 2.72 19.77 -1.35
C ASP A 94 2.36 19.07 -2.67
N TYR A 95 3.32 18.40 -3.31
CA TYR A 95 3.10 17.64 -4.56
C TYR A 95 2.06 16.53 -4.38
N LEU A 96 2.20 15.71 -3.33
CA LEU A 96 1.29 14.59 -3.08
C LEU A 96 -0.13 15.08 -2.79
N PHE A 97 -0.28 16.20 -2.08
CA PHE A 97 -1.59 16.78 -1.83
C PHE A 97 -2.21 17.43 -3.07
N GLU A 98 -1.45 18.19 -3.85
CA GLU A 98 -1.94 18.84 -5.07
C GLU A 98 -2.44 17.80 -6.09
N HIS A 99 -1.64 16.73 -6.29
CA HIS A 99 -1.89 15.79 -7.37
C HIS A 99 -2.68 14.54 -6.94
N TYR A 100 -2.60 14.17 -5.66
CA TYR A 100 -3.19 12.95 -5.09
C TYR A 100 -3.91 13.22 -3.76
N GLY A 101 -4.33 14.46 -3.51
CA GLY A 101 -5.08 14.84 -2.35
C GLY A 101 -6.60 14.75 -2.54
N ASN A 102 -7.32 14.80 -1.42
CA ASN A 102 -8.78 14.86 -1.37
C ASN A 102 -9.33 16.30 -1.19
N GLY A 103 -8.47 17.32 -1.32
CA GLY A 103 -8.82 18.73 -1.12
C GLY A 103 -9.00 19.17 0.34
N LYS A 104 -8.78 18.29 1.32
CA LYS A 104 -8.87 18.62 2.75
C LYS A 104 -7.48 18.76 3.37
N LEU A 105 -7.32 19.78 4.20
CA LEU A 105 -6.05 19.97 4.92
C LEU A 105 -5.88 19.00 6.10
N LYS A 106 -6.98 18.53 6.68
CA LYS A 106 -7.02 17.60 7.81
C LYS A 106 -7.79 16.34 7.41
#